data_AF-F9P320-F1
#
_entry.id   AF-F9P320-F1
#
_cell.length_a   1.000
_cell.length_b   1.000
_cell.length_c   1.000
_cell.angle_alpha   90.00
_cell.angle_beta   90.00
_cell.angle_gamma   90.00
#
_symmetry.space_group_name_H-M   'P 1'
#
loop_
_entity.id
_entity.type
_entity.pdbx_description
1 polymer ?
#
loop_
_entity_poly.entity_id
_entity_poly.type
_entity_poly.pdbx_seq_one_letter_code
_entity_poly.pdbx_strand_id
1 'polypeptide(L)'
;MVKYKRKKNELKEYWDDQINFLIREVNEFDNGSENEARRIASCLRILLHETKYSKSLVRQIGINLIYFSSSSFYNPANLLTSWTLLTLQLCPDGIQYLPNIIYDKDNRYFCYTFDDWWNEVIFDDKSNVFTRKDIILFVANNDGGAHVDPELKESFFLLSKQNSLGIMDNFDQTPENNPIYQAVRSIAEEFLISLKISEIGLKTRKQCKDKTFEMRFFDDSRRYKWSSTETNASEEIKEIVNQHRVEDRKLYLQELGNGMKVEFVGK
;
A
#
# COMPACT_ATOMS: atom_id res chain seq x y z
N MET A 1 26.00 -20.07 -21.93
CA MET A 1 25.20 -19.08 -22.68
C MET A 1 25.76 -17.70 -22.45
N VAL A 2 25.95 -16.91 -23.51
CA VAL A 2 26.36 -15.51 -23.42
C VAL A 2 25.18 -14.68 -22.92
N LYS A 3 25.39 -13.81 -21.93
CA LYS A 3 24.38 -12.88 -21.42
C LYS A 3 24.72 -11.47 -21.88
N TYR A 4 23.78 -10.80 -22.54
CA TYR A 4 23.93 -9.40 -22.93
C TYR A 4 23.21 -8.49 -21.92
N LYS A 5 23.86 -7.40 -21.53
CA LYS A 5 23.26 -6.40 -20.65
C LYS A 5 22.40 -5.45 -21.50
N ARG A 6 21.11 -5.34 -21.17
CA ARG A 6 20.20 -4.37 -21.80
C ARG A 6 20.71 -2.94 -21.61
N LYS A 7 20.50 -2.10 -22.61
CA LYS A 7 20.80 -0.67 -22.54
C LYS A 7 19.75 0.04 -21.68
N LYS A 8 20.13 1.20 -21.13
CA LYS A 8 19.21 2.00 -20.29
C LYS A 8 17.95 2.43 -21.03
N ASN A 9 18.06 2.75 -22.33
CA ASN A 9 16.91 3.14 -23.15
C ASN A 9 15.91 1.98 -23.34
N GLU A 10 16.39 0.76 -23.56
CA GLU A 10 15.53 -0.43 -23.66
C GLU A 10 14.78 -0.68 -22.34
N LEU A 11 15.46 -0.51 -21.19
CA LEU A 11 14.80 -0.62 -19.88
C LEU A 11 13.75 0.48 -19.67
N LYS A 12 13.95 1.66 -20.25
CA LYS A 12 12.97 2.75 -20.22
C LYS A 12 11.74 2.43 -21.06
N GLU A 13 11.89 1.80 -22.23
CA GLU A 13 10.75 1.33 -23.03
C GLU A 13 9.89 0.33 -22.23
N TYR A 14 10.51 -0.66 -21.58
CA TYR A 14 9.77 -1.58 -20.70
C TYR A 14 9.08 -0.87 -19.54
N TRP A 15 9.69 0.16 -18.97
CA TRP A 15 9.07 0.97 -17.94
C TRP A 15 7.83 1.70 -18.47
N ASP A 16 7.96 2.41 -19.59
CA ASP A 16 6.88 3.17 -20.21
C ASP A 16 5.72 2.22 -20.58
N ASP A 17 6.01 1.01 -21.08
CA ASP A 17 5.01 -0.03 -21.34
C ASP A 17 4.28 -0.47 -20.06
N GLN A 18 5.01 -0.79 -18.99
CA GLN A 18 4.39 -1.20 -17.72
C GLN A 18 3.51 -0.09 -17.12
N ILE A 19 3.94 1.17 -17.16
CA ILE A 19 3.12 2.29 -16.69
C ILE A 19 1.85 2.43 -17.55
N ASN A 20 1.96 2.32 -18.88
CA ASN A 20 0.81 2.38 -19.76
C ASN A 20 -0.17 1.21 -19.54
N PHE A 21 0.32 0.00 -19.28
CA PHE A 21 -0.52 -1.13 -18.90
C PHE A 21 -1.24 -0.87 -17.58
N LEU A 22 -0.50 -0.44 -16.55
CA LEU A 22 -1.07 -0.14 -15.24
C LEU A 22 -2.22 0.88 -15.33
N ILE A 23 -2.04 1.96 -16.10
CA ILE A 23 -3.08 2.99 -16.30
C ILE A 23 -4.32 2.41 -16.97
N ARG A 24 -4.15 1.58 -18.01
CA ARG A 24 -5.29 0.96 -18.71
C ARG A 24 -6.04 -0.01 -17.79
N GLU A 25 -5.32 -0.87 -17.09
CA GLU A 25 -5.89 -1.87 -16.18
C GLU A 25 -6.63 -1.22 -15.02
N VAL A 26 -6.11 -0.11 -14.47
CA VAL A 26 -6.80 0.72 -13.49
C VAL A 26 -8.12 1.27 -14.04
N ASN A 27 -8.13 1.80 -15.27
CA ASN A 27 -9.36 2.32 -15.87
C ASN A 27 -10.40 1.22 -16.11
N GLU A 28 -9.97 0.03 -16.54
CA GLU A 28 -10.88 -1.11 -16.72
C GLU A 28 -11.42 -1.64 -15.39
N PHE A 29 -10.60 -1.65 -14.33
CA PHE A 29 -11.05 -1.94 -12.96
C PHE A 29 -12.14 -0.96 -12.53
N ASP A 30 -11.91 0.34 -12.70
CA ASP A 30 -12.85 1.41 -12.33
C ASP A 30 -14.15 1.37 -13.16
N ASN A 31 -14.11 0.77 -14.35
CA ASN A 31 -15.29 0.48 -15.18
C ASN A 31 -16.05 -0.80 -14.77
N GLY A 32 -15.69 -1.43 -13.66
CA GLY A 32 -16.38 -2.58 -13.07
C GLY A 32 -15.68 -3.94 -13.30
N SER A 33 -14.54 -3.97 -14.00
CA SER A 33 -13.79 -5.21 -14.22
C SER A 33 -12.83 -5.51 -13.07
N GLU A 34 -13.35 -5.84 -11.87
CA GLU A 34 -12.50 -6.03 -10.67
C GLU A 34 -11.39 -7.08 -10.83
N ASN A 35 -11.59 -8.07 -11.70
CA ASN A 35 -10.57 -9.10 -11.99
C ASN A 35 -9.28 -8.53 -12.60
N GLU A 36 -9.30 -7.29 -13.12
CA GLU A 36 -8.10 -6.59 -13.59
C GLU A 36 -7.09 -6.33 -12.46
N ALA A 37 -7.50 -6.42 -11.18
CA ALA A 37 -6.58 -6.47 -10.04
C ALA A 37 -5.46 -7.49 -10.22
N ARG A 38 -5.71 -8.61 -10.90
CA ARG A 38 -4.69 -9.62 -11.20
C ARG A 38 -3.58 -9.07 -12.08
N ARG A 39 -3.94 -8.34 -13.13
CA ARG A 39 -2.96 -7.73 -14.05
C ARG A 39 -2.23 -6.56 -13.38
N ILE A 40 -2.97 -5.73 -12.66
CA ILE A 40 -2.44 -4.62 -11.85
C ILE A 40 -1.37 -5.15 -10.88
N ALA A 41 -1.66 -6.23 -10.13
CA ALA A 41 -0.72 -6.83 -9.19
C ALA A 41 0.54 -7.36 -9.89
N SER A 42 0.39 -8.03 -11.05
CA SER A 42 1.52 -8.48 -11.86
C SER A 42 2.40 -7.33 -12.33
N CYS A 43 1.79 -6.25 -12.80
CA CYS A 43 2.48 -5.04 -13.24
C CYS A 43 3.26 -4.40 -12.08
N LEU A 44 2.60 -4.18 -10.93
CA LEU A 44 3.24 -3.64 -9.73
C LEU A 44 4.38 -4.53 -9.23
N ARG A 45 4.25 -5.86 -9.30
CA ARG A 45 5.34 -6.79 -8.95
C ARG A 45 6.56 -6.59 -9.85
N ILE A 46 6.38 -6.42 -11.16
CA ILE A 46 7.47 -6.16 -12.11
C ILE A 46 8.15 -4.81 -11.80
N LEU A 47 7.33 -3.79 -11.54
CA LEU A 47 7.78 -2.43 -11.29
C LEU A 47 8.55 -2.29 -9.98
N LEU A 48 8.10 -2.98 -8.92
CA LEU A 48 8.49 -2.68 -7.53
C LEU A 48 9.21 -3.82 -6.80
N HIS A 49 8.87 -5.08 -7.08
CA HIS A 49 9.35 -6.19 -6.26
C HIS A 49 10.73 -6.70 -6.69
N GLU A 50 11.58 -6.95 -5.69
CA GLU A 50 12.90 -7.54 -5.87
C GLU A 50 13.01 -8.88 -5.16
N THR A 51 13.76 -9.79 -5.76
CA THR A 51 14.22 -11.04 -5.15
C THR A 51 15.74 -11.14 -5.24
N LYS A 52 16.32 -12.25 -4.78
CA LYS A 52 17.73 -12.59 -5.02
C LYS A 52 18.04 -12.73 -6.51
N TYR A 53 17.05 -13.11 -7.32
CA TYR A 53 17.23 -13.48 -8.73
C TYR A 53 16.63 -12.48 -9.72
N SER A 54 15.76 -11.57 -9.25
CA SER A 54 15.10 -10.56 -10.06
C SER A 54 15.20 -9.19 -9.40
N LYS A 55 15.46 -8.16 -10.20
CA LYS A 55 15.43 -6.76 -9.77
C LYS A 55 14.22 -6.07 -10.36
N SER A 56 13.61 -5.18 -9.60
CA SER A 56 12.46 -4.37 -10.02
C SER A 56 12.88 -3.38 -11.12
N LEU A 57 11.95 -2.94 -11.97
CA LEU A 57 12.27 -1.94 -12.98
C LEU A 57 12.70 -0.60 -12.36
N VAL A 58 12.09 -0.18 -11.25
CA VAL A 58 12.53 1.00 -10.48
C VAL A 58 14.02 0.92 -10.17
N ARG A 59 14.49 -0.23 -9.65
CA ARG A 59 15.89 -0.43 -9.28
C ARG A 59 16.82 -0.55 -10.49
N GLN A 60 16.40 -1.26 -11.53
CA GLN A 60 17.21 -1.45 -12.74
C GLN A 60 17.46 -0.11 -13.47
N ILE A 61 16.48 0.80 -13.46
CA ILE A 61 16.59 2.12 -14.07
C ILE A 61 17.29 3.12 -13.14
N GLY A 62 17.17 2.91 -11.82
CA GLY A 62 17.72 3.80 -10.78
C GLY A 62 16.80 5.00 -10.51
N ILE A 63 15.49 4.79 -10.54
CA ILE A 63 14.50 5.82 -10.23
C ILE A 63 14.43 5.97 -8.70
N ASN A 64 14.57 7.20 -8.21
CA ASN A 64 14.40 7.53 -6.80
C ASN A 64 13.00 8.11 -6.61
N LEU A 65 12.15 7.38 -5.89
CA LEU A 65 10.77 7.77 -5.59
C LEU A 65 10.60 8.00 -4.10
N ILE A 66 9.66 8.90 -3.76
CA ILE A 66 8.96 8.85 -2.48
C ILE A 66 7.58 8.26 -2.72
N TYR A 67 7.11 7.45 -1.77
CA TYR A 67 5.91 6.64 -1.96
C TYR A 67 4.75 7.21 -1.16
N PHE A 68 3.75 7.71 -1.87
CA PHE A 68 2.50 8.21 -1.31
C PHE A 68 1.71 7.07 -0.64
N SER A 69 1.13 7.33 0.53
CA SER A 69 0.27 6.41 1.26
C SER A 69 -1.04 7.11 1.58
N SER A 70 -2.17 6.52 1.14
CA SER A 70 -3.51 6.97 1.52
C SER A 70 -3.94 6.42 2.89
N SER A 71 -3.12 5.57 3.52
CA SER A 71 -3.43 4.97 4.81
C SER A 71 -3.38 5.95 5.98
N SER A 72 -4.40 5.87 6.84
CA SER A 72 -4.44 6.52 8.15
C SER A 72 -3.54 5.81 9.17
N PHE A 73 -3.46 6.35 10.40
CA PHE A 73 -2.74 5.68 11.49
C PHE A 73 -3.41 4.36 11.84
N TYR A 74 -2.70 3.26 11.58
CA TYR A 74 -3.08 1.94 12.06
C TYR A 74 -2.84 1.85 13.57
N ASN A 75 -3.82 1.31 14.30
CA ASN A 75 -3.73 1.11 15.74
C ASN A 75 -3.75 -0.40 16.07
N PRO A 76 -2.64 -0.98 16.55
CA PRO A 76 -2.58 -2.41 16.90
C PRO A 76 -3.52 -2.77 18.06
N ALA A 77 -3.89 -1.79 18.90
CA ALA A 77 -4.78 -1.99 20.03
C ALA A 77 -6.27 -1.89 19.65
N ASN A 78 -6.61 -1.68 18.38
CA ASN A 78 -8.01 -1.71 17.94
C ASN A 78 -8.63 -3.07 18.30
N LEU A 79 -9.80 -3.05 18.94
CA LEU A 79 -10.56 -4.27 19.23
C LEU A 79 -11.26 -4.83 17.97
N LEU A 80 -11.55 -3.95 17.01
CA LEU A 80 -12.10 -4.32 15.70
C LEU A 80 -10.99 -4.50 14.68
N THR A 81 -11.29 -5.28 13.64
CA THR A 81 -10.45 -5.46 12.45
C THR A 81 -10.13 -4.10 11.79
N SER A 82 -9.09 -4.05 10.96
CA SER A 82 -8.64 -2.81 10.34
C SER A 82 -8.35 -3.00 8.85
N TRP A 83 -8.74 -2.02 8.03
CA TRP A 83 -8.53 -1.94 6.59
C TRP A 83 -8.17 -0.52 6.18
N THR A 84 -6.88 -0.17 6.18
CA THR A 84 -6.49 1.25 6.10
C THR A 84 -6.53 1.84 4.69
N LEU A 85 -6.71 1.00 3.66
CA LEU A 85 -6.71 1.41 2.24
C LEU A 85 -8.08 1.33 1.58
N LEU A 86 -9.11 0.97 2.33
CA LEU A 86 -10.46 0.81 1.81
C LEU A 86 -11.44 1.70 2.56
N THR A 87 -12.55 2.00 1.91
CA THR A 87 -13.75 2.55 2.54
C THR A 87 -14.89 1.55 2.36
N LEU A 88 -15.97 1.73 3.12
CA LEU A 88 -17.20 0.95 2.93
C LEU A 88 -18.25 1.83 2.28
N GLN A 89 -18.95 1.27 1.31
CA GLN A 89 -20.13 1.86 0.71
C GLN A 89 -21.35 1.01 1.05
N LEU A 90 -22.40 1.66 1.57
CA LEU A 90 -23.72 1.07 1.68
C LEU A 90 -24.43 1.25 0.33
N CYS A 91 -24.85 0.14 -0.25
CA CYS A 91 -25.64 0.07 -1.48
C CYS A 91 -27.07 -0.38 -1.14
N PRO A 92 -28.06 -0.20 -2.04
CA PRO A 92 -29.42 -0.69 -1.81
C PRO A 92 -29.50 -2.19 -1.53
N ASP A 93 -28.61 -2.96 -2.16
CA ASP A 93 -28.64 -4.43 -2.14
C ASP A 93 -27.59 -5.06 -1.20
N GLY A 94 -26.82 -4.26 -0.47
CA GLY A 94 -25.79 -4.76 0.45
C GLY A 94 -24.69 -3.75 0.72
N ILE A 95 -23.48 -4.24 0.99
CA ILE A 95 -22.31 -3.38 1.19
C ILE A 95 -21.18 -3.82 0.29
N GLN A 96 -20.32 -2.86 -0.03
CA GLN A 96 -19.13 -3.12 -0.84
C GLN A 96 -17.93 -2.39 -0.25
N TYR A 97 -16.76 -3.00 -0.43
CA TYR A 97 -15.49 -2.30 -0.24
C TYR A 97 -15.24 -1.40 -1.45
N LEU A 98 -14.80 -0.18 -1.19
CA LEU A 98 -14.27 0.72 -2.21
C LEU A 98 -12.79 1.02 -1.96
N PRO A 99 -11.99 1.23 -3.00
CA PRO A 99 -10.61 1.62 -2.85
C PRO A 99 -10.54 3.07 -2.34
N ASN A 100 -9.71 3.34 -1.32
CA ASN A 100 -9.52 4.69 -0.78
C ASN A 100 -8.56 5.50 -1.67
N ILE A 101 -9.09 5.97 -2.80
CA ILE A 101 -8.37 6.73 -3.85
C ILE A 101 -8.78 8.21 -3.91
N ILE A 102 -9.73 8.65 -3.07
CA ILE A 102 -10.19 10.03 -3.05
C ILE A 102 -9.19 10.88 -2.28
N TYR A 103 -8.44 11.72 -2.99
CA TYR A 103 -7.59 12.73 -2.39
C TYR A 103 -8.43 13.90 -1.87
N ASP A 104 -8.94 13.77 -0.66
CA ASP A 104 -9.56 14.91 0.04
C ASP A 104 -8.48 15.84 0.63
N LYS A 105 -8.62 17.15 0.39
CA LYS A 105 -7.77 18.19 0.97
C LYS A 105 -7.83 18.23 2.51
N ASP A 106 -8.93 17.73 3.08
CA ASP A 106 -9.17 17.72 4.51
C ASP A 106 -8.53 16.49 5.19
N ASN A 107 -8.13 15.49 4.40
CA ASN A 107 -7.37 14.34 4.86
C ASN A 107 -5.87 14.60 4.84
N ARG A 108 -5.18 14.05 5.85
CA ARG A 108 -3.73 14.12 5.96
C ARG A 108 -3.10 12.85 5.42
N TYR A 109 -2.16 13.02 4.49
CA TYR A 109 -1.44 11.93 3.85
C TYR A 109 0.07 12.03 4.04
N PHE A 110 0.73 10.89 3.92
CA PHE A 110 2.17 10.78 4.11
C PHE A 110 2.86 10.15 2.91
N CYS A 111 4.10 10.56 2.68
CA CYS A 111 5.02 9.92 1.78
C CYS A 111 6.12 9.21 2.57
N TYR A 112 6.62 8.09 2.05
CA TYR A 112 7.59 7.24 2.71
C TYR A 112 8.76 6.87 1.80
N THR A 113 9.77 6.25 2.42
CA THR A 113 10.71 5.39 1.69
C THR A 113 9.97 4.16 1.15
N PHE A 114 10.53 3.51 0.11
CA PHE A 114 9.93 2.29 -0.45
C PHE A 114 9.69 1.22 0.61
N ASP A 115 10.69 0.96 1.46
CA ASP A 115 10.63 -0.12 2.44
C ASP A 115 9.55 0.13 3.50
N ASP A 116 9.41 1.38 3.96
CA ASP A 116 8.37 1.73 4.92
C ASP A 116 6.97 1.66 4.30
N TRP A 117 6.77 2.13 3.07
CA TRP A 117 5.48 2.04 2.37
C TRP A 117 5.09 0.58 2.02
N TRP A 118 6.04 -0.18 1.49
CA TRP A 118 5.80 -1.51 0.93
C TRP A 118 5.43 -2.54 2.00
N ASN A 119 6.01 -2.39 3.20
CA ASN A 119 5.74 -3.26 4.33
C ASN A 119 4.90 -2.59 5.43
N GLU A 120 4.25 -1.46 5.13
CA GLU A 120 3.25 -0.87 6.03
C GLU A 120 2.01 -1.77 6.08
N VAL A 121 1.49 -1.99 7.28
CA VAL A 121 0.27 -2.76 7.55
C VAL A 121 -0.94 -2.05 6.96
N ILE A 122 -1.75 -2.80 6.21
CA ILE A 122 -2.97 -2.32 5.57
C ILE A 122 -4.21 -3.12 5.93
N PHE A 123 -4.05 -4.37 6.36
CA PHE A 123 -5.12 -5.19 6.94
C PHE A 123 -4.67 -5.83 8.24
N ASP A 124 -5.61 -5.92 9.18
CA ASP A 124 -5.47 -6.66 10.43
C ASP A 124 -6.84 -7.27 10.76
N ASP A 125 -6.98 -8.59 10.62
CA ASP A 125 -8.19 -9.34 10.97
C ASP A 125 -8.17 -9.88 12.41
N LYS A 126 -7.21 -9.42 13.23
CA LYS A 126 -6.89 -9.86 14.60
C LYS A 126 -6.24 -11.23 14.73
N SER A 127 -6.24 -12.03 13.67
CA SER A 127 -5.48 -13.27 13.59
C SER A 127 -4.27 -13.14 12.67
N ASN A 128 -4.40 -12.31 11.63
CA ASN A 128 -3.47 -12.12 10.53
C ASN A 128 -3.33 -10.64 10.21
N VAL A 129 -2.10 -10.24 9.90
CA VAL A 129 -1.74 -8.87 9.54
C VAL A 129 -1.08 -8.89 8.17
N PHE A 130 -1.54 -8.02 7.27
CA PHE A 130 -1.10 -7.97 5.87
C PHE A 130 -0.61 -6.58 5.49
N THR A 131 0.39 -6.55 4.63
CA THR A 131 0.99 -5.33 4.05
C THR A 131 0.68 -5.24 2.55
N ARG A 132 1.03 -4.10 1.94
CA ARG A 132 0.94 -3.93 0.47
C ARG A 132 1.72 -5.01 -0.26
N LYS A 133 2.92 -5.33 0.23
CA LYS A 133 3.74 -6.42 -0.27
C LYS A 133 3.00 -7.75 -0.26
N ASP A 134 2.37 -8.10 0.85
CA ASP A 134 1.68 -9.38 1.00
C ASP A 134 0.53 -9.49 -0.01
N ILE A 135 -0.28 -8.43 -0.12
CA ILE A 135 -1.41 -8.36 -1.06
C ILE A 135 -0.95 -8.47 -2.51
N ILE A 136 0.03 -7.66 -2.94
CA ILE A 136 0.49 -7.69 -4.33
C ILE A 136 1.14 -9.02 -4.68
N LEU A 137 1.97 -9.59 -3.80
CA LEU A 137 2.63 -10.86 -4.07
C LEU A 137 1.67 -12.03 -4.08
N PHE A 138 0.66 -12.02 -3.21
CA PHE A 138 -0.40 -13.02 -3.21
C PHE A 138 -1.16 -13.01 -4.54
N VAL A 139 -1.68 -11.85 -4.95
CA VAL A 139 -2.47 -11.77 -6.19
C VAL A 139 -1.62 -12.11 -7.41
N ALA A 140 -0.40 -11.59 -7.48
CA ALA A 140 0.48 -11.84 -8.61
C ALA A 140 0.96 -13.29 -8.70
N ASN A 141 1.29 -13.96 -7.58
CA ASN A 141 1.92 -15.28 -7.62
C ASN A 141 0.95 -16.45 -7.38
N ASN A 142 -0.20 -16.24 -6.76
CA ASN A 142 -1.10 -17.33 -6.34
C ASN A 142 -2.54 -17.19 -6.85
N ASP A 143 -3.07 -15.97 -7.01
CA ASP A 143 -4.48 -15.74 -7.36
C ASP A 143 -4.69 -15.32 -8.83
N GLY A 144 -3.81 -15.75 -9.73
CA GLY A 144 -4.01 -15.64 -11.17
C GLY A 144 -3.45 -14.39 -11.84
N GLY A 145 -2.62 -13.59 -11.17
CA GLY A 145 -1.86 -12.52 -11.82
C GLY A 145 -0.81 -13.04 -12.81
N ALA A 146 0.01 -13.98 -12.38
CA ALA A 146 1.01 -14.68 -13.21
C ALA A 146 0.92 -16.20 -13.08
N HIS A 147 0.36 -16.69 -11.98
CA HIS A 147 0.14 -18.10 -11.69
C HIS A 147 -1.09 -18.26 -10.81
N VAL A 148 -1.77 -19.41 -10.93
CA VAL A 148 -2.87 -19.81 -10.05
C VAL A 148 -2.38 -21.02 -9.26
N ASP A 149 -2.29 -20.87 -7.96
CA ASP A 149 -1.94 -21.97 -7.05
C ASP A 149 -3.23 -22.71 -6.65
N PRO A 150 -3.33 -24.03 -6.84
CA PRO A 150 -4.49 -24.79 -6.38
C PRO A 150 -4.64 -24.78 -4.84
N GLU A 151 -3.57 -24.50 -4.09
CA GLU A 151 -3.59 -24.44 -2.63
C GLU A 151 -3.40 -22.99 -2.14
N LEU A 152 -4.33 -22.52 -1.32
CA LEU A 152 -4.29 -21.16 -0.77
C LEU A 152 -3.81 -21.19 0.68
N LYS A 153 -2.86 -20.32 1.03
CA LYS A 153 -2.51 -20.10 2.43
C LYS A 153 -3.75 -19.64 3.20
N GLU A 154 -4.01 -20.28 4.33
CA GLU A 154 -5.21 -20.07 5.16
C GLU A 154 -5.49 -18.58 5.42
N SER A 155 -4.48 -17.79 5.79
CA SER A 155 -4.64 -16.35 6.04
C SER A 155 -5.29 -15.60 4.86
N PHE A 156 -4.94 -15.92 3.62
CA PHE A 156 -5.54 -15.29 2.44
C PHE A 156 -6.90 -15.90 2.07
N PHE A 157 -7.12 -17.18 2.36
CA PHE A 157 -8.44 -17.80 2.24
C PHE A 157 -9.45 -17.13 3.18
N LEU A 158 -9.07 -16.94 4.45
CA LEU A 158 -9.88 -16.26 5.45
C LEU A 158 -10.25 -14.84 5.00
N LEU A 159 -9.25 -14.08 4.52
CA LEU A 159 -9.46 -12.70 4.07
C LEU A 159 -10.33 -12.61 2.80
N SER A 160 -10.10 -13.46 1.80
CA SER A 160 -10.75 -13.33 0.48
C SER A 160 -12.05 -14.12 0.32
N LYS A 161 -12.27 -15.16 1.13
CA LYS A 161 -13.40 -16.11 0.98
C LYS A 161 -14.26 -16.27 2.23
N GLN A 162 -13.74 -15.98 3.42
CA GLN A 162 -14.49 -16.16 4.68
C GLN A 162 -14.76 -14.87 5.45
N ASN A 163 -14.59 -13.70 4.80
CA ASN A 163 -14.89 -12.41 5.40
C ASN A 163 -14.21 -12.23 6.78
N SER A 164 -12.90 -12.52 6.89
CA SER A 164 -12.22 -12.43 8.19
C SER A 164 -12.18 -11.02 8.77
N LEU A 165 -12.40 -9.99 7.94
CA LEU A 165 -12.60 -8.62 8.41
C LEU A 165 -13.91 -8.44 9.19
N GLY A 166 -14.83 -9.40 9.16
CA GLY A 166 -16.04 -9.43 9.99
C GLY A 166 -17.08 -8.38 9.62
N ILE A 167 -17.02 -7.86 8.39
CA ILE A 167 -17.89 -6.77 7.95
C ILE A 167 -19.23 -7.33 7.46
N MET A 168 -20.32 -6.76 7.96
CA MET A 168 -21.69 -7.14 7.60
C MET A 168 -22.59 -5.90 7.62
N ASP A 169 -23.68 -5.92 6.84
CA ASP A 169 -24.76 -4.94 6.98
C ASP A 169 -25.67 -5.26 8.18
N ASN A 170 -26.74 -4.48 8.34
CA ASN A 170 -27.76 -4.69 9.38
C ASN A 170 -28.64 -5.94 9.13
N PHE A 171 -28.45 -6.65 8.02
CA PHE A 171 -29.17 -7.86 7.62
C PHE A 171 -28.24 -9.09 7.59
N ASP A 172 -27.06 -9.01 8.23
CA ASP A 172 -26.04 -10.05 8.28
C ASP A 172 -25.47 -10.45 6.90
N GLN A 173 -25.57 -9.56 5.89
CA GLN A 173 -24.99 -9.78 4.58
C GLN A 173 -23.54 -9.30 4.54
N THR A 174 -22.65 -10.15 4.04
CA THR A 174 -21.24 -9.83 3.86
C THR A 174 -21.01 -8.98 2.60
N PRO A 175 -19.92 -8.22 2.52
CA PRO A 175 -19.54 -7.50 1.31
C PRO A 175 -19.54 -8.40 0.06
N GLU A 176 -20.09 -7.90 -1.04
CA GLU A 176 -20.21 -8.66 -2.29
C GLU A 176 -18.87 -8.88 -2.99
N ASN A 177 -17.91 -7.99 -2.74
CA ASN A 177 -16.64 -7.93 -3.46
C ASN A 177 -15.42 -8.24 -2.59
N ASN A 178 -14.30 -8.53 -3.26
CA ASN A 178 -13.09 -9.00 -2.61
C ASN A 178 -12.24 -7.81 -2.10
N PRO A 179 -12.02 -7.67 -0.77
CA PRO A 179 -11.23 -6.56 -0.22
C PRO A 179 -9.78 -6.55 -0.73
N ILE A 180 -9.24 -7.71 -1.11
CA ILE A 180 -7.89 -7.82 -1.68
C ILE A 180 -7.82 -7.08 -3.02
N TYR A 181 -8.81 -7.24 -3.90
CA TYR A 181 -8.80 -6.61 -5.23
C TYR A 181 -8.96 -5.10 -5.12
N GLN A 182 -9.81 -4.64 -4.20
CA GLN A 182 -9.93 -3.22 -3.89
C GLN A 182 -8.61 -2.65 -3.34
N ALA A 183 -7.88 -3.39 -2.51
CA ALA A 183 -6.59 -2.94 -1.99
C ALA A 183 -5.52 -2.86 -3.10
N VAL A 184 -5.50 -3.81 -4.04
CA VAL A 184 -4.63 -3.75 -5.21
C VAL A 184 -4.87 -2.46 -6.00
N ARG A 185 -6.14 -2.07 -6.21
CA ARG A 185 -6.50 -0.82 -6.87
C ARG A 185 -6.02 0.42 -6.12
N SER A 186 -6.16 0.45 -4.79
CA SER A 186 -5.61 1.53 -3.93
C SER A 186 -4.08 1.62 -4.05
N ILE A 187 -3.36 0.50 -4.01
CA ILE A 187 -1.89 0.46 -4.11
C ILE A 187 -1.42 0.96 -5.49
N ALA A 188 -2.18 0.65 -6.56
CA ALA A 188 -1.89 1.19 -7.88
C ALA A 188 -2.04 2.71 -7.94
N GLU A 189 -3.10 3.27 -7.35
CA GLU A 189 -3.27 4.73 -7.27
C GLU A 189 -2.12 5.39 -6.52
N GLU A 190 -1.79 4.84 -5.35
CA GLU A 190 -0.69 5.35 -4.53
C GLU A 190 0.62 5.39 -5.30
N PHE A 191 0.93 4.34 -6.06
CA PHE A 191 2.12 4.29 -6.90
C PHE A 191 2.06 5.33 -8.04
N LEU A 192 0.93 5.46 -8.74
CA LEU A 192 0.76 6.47 -9.79
C LEU A 192 0.90 7.91 -9.25
N ILE A 193 0.36 8.19 -8.06
CA ILE A 193 0.55 9.47 -7.37
C ILE A 193 2.03 9.67 -6.99
N SER A 194 2.70 8.62 -6.53
CA SER A 194 4.13 8.65 -6.20
C SER A 194 5.00 9.07 -7.39
N LEU A 195 4.65 8.59 -8.59
CA LEU A 195 5.30 9.01 -9.84
C LEU A 195 5.09 10.50 -10.12
N LYS A 196 3.83 10.96 -10.07
CA LYS A 196 3.49 12.38 -10.27
C LYS A 196 4.22 13.30 -9.29
N ILE A 197 4.26 12.93 -8.01
CA ILE A 197 4.99 13.68 -6.97
C ILE A 197 6.49 13.75 -7.31
N SER A 198 7.08 12.62 -7.70
CA SER A 198 8.51 12.52 -7.98
C SER A 198 8.91 13.29 -9.25
N GLU A 199 8.04 13.35 -10.25
CA GLU A 199 8.24 14.13 -11.49
C GLU A 199 8.27 15.64 -11.24
N ILE A 200 7.43 16.16 -10.33
CA ILE A 200 7.43 17.58 -9.95
C ILE A 200 8.77 17.97 -9.31
N GLY A 201 9.37 17.05 -8.56
CA GLY A 201 10.67 17.22 -7.92
C GLY A 201 10.61 18.03 -6.62
N LEU A 202 11.61 17.81 -5.76
CA LEU A 202 11.76 18.47 -4.47
C LEU A 202 12.32 19.90 -4.66
N LYS A 203 11.63 20.91 -4.09
CA LYS A 203 12.12 22.29 -4.02
C LYS A 203 12.79 22.58 -2.69
N THR A 204 12.09 22.31 -1.58
CA THR A 204 12.65 22.47 -0.23
C THR A 204 12.17 21.38 0.70
N ARG A 205 12.94 21.12 1.77
CA ARG A 205 12.59 20.18 2.84
C ARG A 205 12.85 20.84 4.18
N LYS A 206 11.84 20.86 5.06
CA LYS A 206 11.96 21.34 6.44
C LYS A 206 11.53 20.26 7.41
N GLN A 207 12.35 19.96 8.41
CA GLN A 207 11.99 19.03 9.47
C GLN A 207 10.98 19.66 10.44
N CYS A 208 9.96 18.91 10.79
CA CYS A 208 9.00 19.24 11.85
C CYS A 208 9.58 18.79 13.20
N LYS A 209 10.32 19.67 13.88
CA LYS A 209 11.11 19.32 15.08
C LYS A 209 10.25 18.93 16.30
N ASP A 210 9.04 19.45 16.38
CA ASP A 210 8.14 19.25 17.52
C ASP A 210 7.27 17.99 17.40
N LYS A 211 7.50 17.18 16.35
CA LYS A 211 6.73 15.96 16.07
C LYS A 211 7.64 14.74 16.19
N THR A 212 7.25 13.79 17.05
CA THR A 212 7.90 12.48 17.15
C THR A 212 7.32 11.57 16.09
N PHE A 213 8.13 10.87 15.31
CA PHE A 213 7.63 9.86 14.37
C PHE A 213 8.49 8.60 14.46
N GLU A 214 7.85 7.46 14.40
CA GLU A 214 8.47 6.16 14.56
C GLU A 214 7.85 5.16 13.58
N MET A 215 8.64 4.15 13.22
CA MET A 215 8.12 2.91 12.65
C MET A 215 8.17 1.84 13.73
N ARG A 216 7.01 1.23 14.00
CA ARG A 216 6.85 0.12 14.93
C ARG A 216 6.70 -1.17 14.13
N PHE A 217 7.37 -2.22 14.56
CA PHE A 217 7.52 -3.47 13.83
C PHE A 217 6.84 -4.62 14.56
N PHE A 218 5.86 -5.24 13.91
CA PHE A 218 5.23 -6.48 14.38
C PHE A 218 6.19 -7.65 14.33
N ASP A 219 7.02 -7.69 13.28
CA ASP A 219 8.05 -8.69 13.05
C ASP A 219 9.21 -8.08 12.25
N ASP A 220 10.03 -8.93 11.63
CA ASP A 220 11.19 -8.50 10.86
C ASP A 220 10.87 -7.53 9.70
N SER A 221 9.64 -7.53 9.19
CA SER A 221 9.25 -6.78 7.99
C SER A 221 8.02 -5.90 8.14
N ARG A 222 6.94 -6.42 8.75
CA ARG A 222 5.63 -5.77 8.82
C ARG A 222 5.69 -4.67 9.87
N ARG A 223 5.31 -3.46 9.45
CA ARG A 223 5.47 -2.26 10.28
C ARG A 223 4.30 -1.31 10.15
N TYR A 224 4.21 -0.35 11.07
CA TYR A 224 3.23 0.72 11.01
C TYR A 224 3.82 2.00 11.60
N LYS A 225 3.32 3.13 11.12
CA LYS A 225 3.67 4.45 11.63
C LYS A 225 3.08 4.69 13.01
N TRP A 226 3.86 5.31 13.89
CA TRP A 226 3.41 5.74 15.20
C TRP A 226 3.93 7.13 15.52
N SER A 227 3.17 7.90 16.31
CA SER A 227 3.59 9.23 16.74
C SER A 227 2.95 9.61 18.07
N SER A 228 3.75 9.61 19.14
CA SER A 228 3.29 10.01 20.48
C SER A 228 2.75 11.45 20.56
N THR A 229 3.18 12.31 19.64
CA THR A 229 2.75 13.71 19.54
C THR A 229 1.51 13.92 18.66
N GLU A 230 1.11 12.93 17.87
CA GLU A 230 0.02 13.03 16.90
C GLU A 230 -1.13 12.06 17.18
N THR A 231 -0.91 11.04 18.01
CA THR A 231 -1.93 10.06 18.40
C THR A 231 -2.34 10.25 19.85
N ASN A 232 -3.65 10.43 20.08
CA ASN A 232 -4.22 10.36 21.44
C ASN A 232 -4.31 8.89 21.86
N ALA A 233 -3.24 8.38 22.46
CA ALA A 233 -3.15 6.99 22.93
C ALA A 233 -3.32 6.91 24.45
N SER A 234 -4.21 6.02 24.91
CA SER A 234 -4.29 5.65 26.32
C SER A 234 -3.04 4.88 26.76
N GLU A 235 -2.86 4.69 28.06
CA GLU A 235 -1.71 3.93 28.57
C GLU A 235 -1.73 2.47 28.10
N GLU A 236 -2.91 1.86 28.01
CA GLU A 236 -3.07 0.49 27.50
C GLU A 236 -2.64 0.36 26.02
N ILE A 237 -2.98 1.36 25.20
CA ILE A 237 -2.53 1.38 23.79
C ILE A 237 -1.00 1.51 23.74
N LYS A 238 -0.42 2.36 24.59
CA LYS A 238 1.03 2.53 24.66
C LYS A 238 1.72 1.25 25.11
N GLU A 239 1.17 0.53 26.09
CA GLU A 239 1.71 -0.75 26.54
C GLU A 239 1.79 -1.77 25.40
N ILE A 240 0.74 -1.88 24.58
CA ILE A 240 0.73 -2.78 23.40
C ILE A 240 1.77 -2.31 22.37
N VAL A 241 1.76 -1.02 22.00
CA VAL A 241 2.68 -0.47 21.00
C VAL A 241 4.15 -0.60 21.43
N ASN A 242 4.44 -0.48 22.73
CA ASN A 242 5.79 -0.57 23.27
C ASN A 242 6.37 -1.98 23.27
N GLN A 243 5.56 -3.02 23.07
CA GLN A 243 6.04 -4.40 22.86
C GLN A 243 6.70 -4.57 21.48
N HIS A 244 6.35 -3.72 20.52
CA HIS A 244 6.89 -3.78 19.16
C HIS A 244 8.24 -3.06 19.04
N ARG A 245 9.16 -3.67 18.28
CA ARG A 245 10.46 -3.07 17.96
C ARG A 245 10.25 -1.71 17.30
N VAL A 246 11.09 -0.73 17.63
CA VAL A 246 10.99 0.64 17.15
C VAL A 246 12.20 1.03 16.30
N GLU A 247 11.96 1.81 15.25
CA GLU A 247 12.98 2.63 14.61
C GLU A 247 12.48 4.07 14.47
N ASP A 248 13.33 5.02 14.82
CA ASP A 248 13.01 6.44 14.67
C ASP A 248 12.85 6.86 13.20
N ARG A 249 11.94 7.80 12.99
CA ARG A 249 11.77 8.56 11.76
C ARG A 249 11.64 10.04 12.09
N LYS A 250 11.80 10.88 11.08
CA LYS A 250 11.56 12.31 11.14
C LYS A 250 10.42 12.64 10.21
N LEU A 251 9.54 13.52 10.67
CA LEU A 251 8.56 14.16 9.82
C LEU A 251 9.20 15.36 9.13
N TYR A 252 9.03 15.43 7.82
CA TYR A 252 9.44 16.54 6.98
C TYR A 252 8.25 17.11 6.23
N LEU A 253 8.13 18.43 6.21
CA LEU A 253 7.31 19.13 5.24
C LEU A 253 8.16 19.41 4.00
N GLN A 254 7.79 18.81 2.87
CA GLN A 254 8.45 19.00 1.59
C GLN A 254 7.61 19.90 0.70
N GLU A 255 8.21 20.99 0.21
CA GLU A 255 7.63 21.79 -0.88
C GLU A 255 8.19 21.27 -2.20
N LEU A 256 7.31 21.01 -3.15
CA LEU A 256 7.66 20.54 -4.48
C LEU A 256 7.84 21.72 -5.46
N GLY A 257 8.39 21.46 -6.64
CA GLY A 257 8.67 22.47 -7.67
C GLY A 257 7.48 23.36 -8.04
N ASN A 258 6.26 22.83 -8.01
CA ASN A 258 5.02 23.54 -8.32
C ASN A 258 4.34 24.20 -7.08
N GLY A 259 5.00 24.19 -5.91
CA GLY A 259 4.46 24.75 -4.66
C GLY A 259 3.56 23.80 -3.86
N MET A 260 3.22 22.61 -4.37
CA MET A 260 2.53 21.58 -3.59
C MET A 260 3.36 21.18 -2.38
N LYS A 261 2.70 20.93 -1.25
CA LYS A 261 3.36 20.48 -0.02
C LYS A 261 2.93 19.07 0.32
N VAL A 262 3.90 18.21 0.63
CA VAL A 262 3.67 16.83 1.08
C VAL A 262 4.41 16.58 2.38
N GLU A 263 3.81 15.76 3.25
CA GLU A 263 4.48 15.28 4.44
C GLU A 263 5.27 14.01 4.12
N PHE A 264 6.55 13.99 4.45
CA PHE A 264 7.43 12.87 4.23
C PHE A 264 7.97 12.34 5.56
N VAL A 265 7.82 11.04 5.78
CA VAL A 265 8.35 10.35 6.96
C VAL A 265 9.53 9.49 6.52
N GLY A 266 10.71 9.78 7.05
CA GLY A 266 11.96 9.11 6.68
C GLY A 266 13.08 9.29 7.72
N LYS A 267 14.22 8.65 7.51
CA LYS A 267 15.40 8.75 8.39
C LYS A 267 16.09 10.12 8.30
#